data_AF-A0A3D0JGA2-F1
#
_entry.id   AF-A0A3D0JGA2-F1
#
_cell.length_a   1.000
_cell.length_b   1.000
_cell.length_c   1.000
_cell.angle_alpha   90.00
_cell.angle_beta   90.00
_cell.angle_gamma   90.00
#
_symmetry.space_group_name_H-M   'P 1'
#
loop_
_entity.id
_entity.type
_entity.pdbx_description
1 polymer ?
#
loop_
_entity_poly.entity_id
_entity_poly.type
_entity_poly.pdbx_seq_one_letter_code
_entity_poly.pdbx_strand_id
1 'polypeptide(L)'
;MKLIFFDIDGTIITEPEPRYIPESTKRAITELKANGHLVYVNSGRTMSEIEKRIRVVPFDGWVCGCGTYIEDQGEEIYHSKLSPEVRDEFVTALNEAKVDYVLEGKDDIYYFDDEYRSLIGDFRKSHTGLVKENVRIFKREDRGMNYDKVCLSVRTPGAKPIEFLKDYVSKVEEKKYSEIFEFIDRGEGF
;
A
#
# COMPACT_ATOMS: atom_id res chain seq x y z
N MET A 1 -11.93 17.66 -22.87
CA MET A 1 -11.62 16.46 -22.08
C MET A 1 -10.14 16.44 -21.70
N LYS A 2 -9.85 16.15 -20.43
CA LYS A 2 -8.49 15.96 -19.87
C LYS A 2 -8.55 14.84 -18.83
N LEU A 3 -7.42 14.20 -18.58
CA LEU A 3 -7.23 13.22 -17.51
C LEU A 3 -6.49 13.90 -16.36
N ILE A 4 -7.03 13.82 -15.15
CA ILE A 4 -6.53 14.52 -13.96
C ILE A 4 -6.34 13.49 -12.85
N PHE A 5 -5.15 13.46 -12.26
CA PHE A 5 -4.80 12.57 -11.16
C PHE A 5 -4.61 13.37 -9.88
N PHE A 6 -5.15 12.85 -8.78
CA PHE A 6 -4.98 13.41 -7.45
C PHE A 6 -4.32 12.40 -6.52
N ASP A 7 -3.30 12.81 -5.79
CA ASP A 7 -2.86 12.05 -4.61
C ASP A 7 -3.91 12.16 -3.48
N ILE A 8 -3.83 11.29 -2.49
CA ILE A 8 -4.72 11.30 -1.33
C ILE A 8 -4.17 12.20 -0.23
N ASP A 9 -3.02 11.82 0.34
CA ASP A 9 -2.50 12.40 1.57
C ASP A 9 -1.91 13.79 1.31
N GLY A 10 -2.39 14.80 2.06
CA GLY A 10 -2.01 16.20 1.85
C GLY A 10 -2.61 16.86 0.59
N THR A 11 -3.39 16.11 -0.21
CA THR A 11 -4.02 16.60 -1.46
C THR A 11 -5.55 16.53 -1.39
N ILE A 12 -6.13 15.32 -1.36
CA ILE A 12 -7.59 15.13 -1.19
C ILE A 12 -7.98 15.21 0.28
N ILE A 13 -7.15 14.64 1.15
CA ILE A 13 -7.27 14.72 2.61
C ILE A 13 -6.27 15.75 3.13
N THR A 14 -6.71 16.58 4.08
CA THR A 14 -5.86 17.55 4.76
C THR A 14 -4.80 16.88 5.64
N GLU A 15 -3.64 17.51 5.74
CA GLU A 15 -2.66 17.26 6.79
C GLU A 15 -2.24 18.58 7.45
N PRO A 16 -1.91 18.62 8.76
CA PRO A 16 -1.99 17.53 9.75
C PRO A 16 -3.41 17.35 10.33
N GLU A 17 -3.53 16.60 11.43
CA GLU A 17 -4.82 16.32 12.08
C GLU A 17 -5.59 17.59 12.51
N PRO A 18 -6.94 17.61 12.42
CA PRO A 18 -7.79 16.51 11.96
C PRO A 18 -7.71 16.30 10.44
N ARG A 19 -7.56 15.04 10.01
CA ARG A 19 -7.65 14.67 8.60
C ARG A 19 -9.10 14.70 8.14
N TYR A 20 -9.44 15.54 7.16
CA TYR A 20 -10.76 15.56 6.52
C TYR A 20 -10.67 15.91 5.03
N ILE A 21 -11.77 15.70 4.30
CA ILE A 21 -11.90 16.09 2.89
C ILE A 21 -12.65 17.43 2.86
N PRO A 22 -12.03 18.54 2.42
CA PRO A 22 -12.72 19.82 2.33
C PRO A 22 -13.92 19.76 1.38
N GLU A 23 -15.01 20.44 1.73
CA GLU A 23 -16.21 20.49 0.86
C GLU A 23 -15.91 21.15 -0.50
N SER A 24 -14.95 22.10 -0.54
CA SER A 24 -14.46 22.67 -1.80
C SER A 24 -13.82 21.62 -2.70
N THR A 25 -13.11 20.64 -2.14
CA THR A 25 -12.49 19.53 -2.90
C THR A 25 -13.55 18.67 -3.56
N LYS A 26 -14.60 18.28 -2.82
CA LYS A 26 -15.72 17.50 -3.37
C LYS A 26 -16.44 18.24 -4.50
N ARG A 27 -16.70 19.55 -4.32
CA ARG A 27 -17.30 20.39 -5.36
C ARG A 27 -16.41 20.48 -6.61
N ALA A 28 -15.12 20.75 -6.43
CA ALA A 28 -14.18 20.85 -7.54
C ALA A 28 -14.12 19.54 -8.36
N ILE A 29 -14.08 18.38 -7.72
CA ILE A 29 -14.11 17.08 -8.42
C ILE A 29 -15.42 16.90 -9.18
N THR A 30 -16.54 17.25 -8.57
CA THR A 30 -17.86 17.17 -9.24
C THR A 30 -17.92 18.08 -10.48
N GLU A 31 -17.42 19.31 -10.37
CA GLU A 31 -17.37 20.27 -11.47
C GLU A 31 -16.42 19.84 -12.59
N LEU A 32 -15.25 19.28 -12.26
CA LEU A 32 -14.32 18.72 -13.24
C LEU A 32 -15.00 17.65 -14.09
N LYS A 33 -15.74 16.74 -13.45
CA LYS A 33 -16.49 15.69 -14.15
C LYS A 33 -17.62 16.25 -15.00
N ALA A 34 -18.40 17.19 -14.47
CA ALA A 34 -19.48 17.85 -15.21
C ALA A 34 -18.96 18.56 -16.49
N ASN A 35 -17.71 19.02 -16.47
CA ASN A 35 -17.02 19.61 -17.62
C ASN A 35 -16.37 18.58 -18.57
N GLY A 36 -16.65 17.29 -18.39
CA GLY A 36 -16.16 16.21 -19.25
C GLY A 36 -14.68 15.89 -19.04
N HIS A 37 -14.15 16.12 -17.84
CA HIS A 37 -12.84 15.62 -17.43
C HIS A 37 -12.98 14.27 -16.74
N LEU A 38 -11.92 13.47 -16.88
CA LEU A 38 -11.72 12.18 -16.25
C LEU A 38 -10.84 12.39 -15.02
N VAL A 39 -11.31 11.97 -13.85
CA VAL A 39 -10.69 12.30 -12.55
C VAL A 39 -10.35 11.04 -11.77
N TYR A 40 -9.06 10.82 -11.51
CA TYR A 40 -8.53 9.59 -10.92
C TYR A 40 -7.78 9.90 -9.64
N VAL A 41 -7.75 8.91 -8.75
CA VAL A 41 -6.78 8.91 -7.66
C VAL A 41 -5.49 8.24 -8.14
N ASN A 42 -4.34 8.78 -7.74
CA ASN A 42 -3.03 8.17 -7.89
C ASN A 42 -2.31 8.22 -6.54
N SER A 43 -2.26 7.09 -5.83
CA SER A 43 -1.75 7.05 -4.46
C SER A 43 -0.88 5.85 -4.18
N GLY A 44 0.04 6.02 -3.22
CA GLY A 44 0.81 4.91 -2.66
C GLY A 44 -0.04 3.94 -1.84
N ARG A 45 -1.22 4.35 -1.37
CA ARG A 45 -2.17 3.46 -0.67
C ARG A 45 -2.65 2.36 -1.62
N THR A 46 -2.66 1.11 -1.16
CA THR A 46 -3.41 0.02 -1.80
C THR A 46 -4.91 0.27 -1.69
N MET A 47 -5.72 -0.38 -2.52
CA MET A 47 -7.17 -0.20 -2.47
C MET A 47 -7.73 -0.47 -1.06
N SER A 48 -7.24 -1.52 -0.38
CA SER A 48 -7.64 -1.89 0.97
C SER A 48 -7.37 -0.83 2.05
N GLU A 49 -6.42 0.09 1.80
CA GLU A 49 -6.10 1.22 2.69
C GLU A 49 -6.96 2.48 2.42
N ILE A 50 -7.72 2.52 1.32
CA ILE A 50 -8.55 3.67 0.97
C ILE A 50 -9.84 3.63 1.76
N GLU A 51 -9.97 4.58 2.68
CA GLU A 51 -11.12 4.75 3.56
C GLU A 51 -12.42 4.98 2.79
N LYS A 52 -13.55 4.47 3.32
CA LYS A 52 -14.88 4.65 2.75
C LYS A 52 -15.22 6.10 2.41
N ARG A 53 -14.83 7.05 3.26
CA ARG A 53 -15.07 8.49 3.04
C ARG A 53 -14.39 9.06 1.79
N ILE A 54 -13.31 8.44 1.32
CA ILE A 54 -12.64 8.80 0.06
C ILE A 54 -13.33 8.08 -1.09
N ARG A 55 -13.66 6.80 -0.93
CA ARG A 55 -14.32 5.97 -1.97
C ARG A 55 -15.68 6.51 -2.42
N VAL A 56 -16.38 7.29 -1.58
CA VAL A 56 -17.66 7.93 -1.94
C VAL A 56 -17.50 9.22 -2.74
N VAL A 57 -16.29 9.77 -2.85
CA VAL A 57 -16.01 10.89 -3.76
C VAL A 57 -16.05 10.34 -5.19
N PRO A 58 -16.70 11.02 -6.16
CA PRO A 58 -17.04 10.41 -7.44
C PRO A 58 -15.85 10.32 -8.40
N PHE A 59 -14.72 9.72 -8.02
CA PHE A 59 -13.62 9.45 -8.94
C PHE A 59 -14.03 8.49 -10.07
N ASP A 60 -13.42 8.62 -11.24
CA ASP A 60 -13.61 7.72 -12.39
C ASP A 60 -12.77 6.44 -12.27
N GLY A 61 -11.68 6.47 -11.50
CA GLY A 61 -10.81 5.32 -11.32
C GLY A 61 -9.65 5.57 -10.35
N TRP A 62 -8.80 4.55 -10.24
CA TRP A 62 -7.80 4.44 -9.20
C TRP A 62 -6.48 3.91 -9.75
N VAL A 63 -5.37 4.55 -9.38
CA VAL A 63 -4.01 4.01 -9.49
C VAL A 63 -3.50 3.89 -8.05
N CYS A 64 -3.31 2.66 -7.59
CA CYS A 64 -3.08 2.34 -6.19
C CYS A 64 -1.84 1.47 -5.99
N GLY A 65 -1.40 1.36 -4.73
CA GLY A 65 -0.31 0.48 -4.33
C GLY A 65 1.02 0.86 -4.98
N CYS A 66 1.27 2.15 -5.20
CA CYS A 66 2.41 2.63 -5.98
C CYS A 66 2.41 2.10 -7.43
N GLY A 67 1.22 1.92 -8.02
CA GLY A 67 1.03 1.45 -9.39
C GLY A 67 0.85 -0.05 -9.54
N THR A 68 0.79 -0.82 -8.45
CA THR A 68 0.51 -2.27 -8.52
C THR A 68 -0.92 -2.57 -8.95
N TYR A 69 -1.86 -1.63 -8.79
CA TYR A 69 -3.27 -1.81 -9.15
C TYR A 69 -3.81 -0.60 -9.91
N ILE A 70 -4.51 -0.84 -11.03
CA ILE A 70 -5.22 0.18 -11.80
C ILE A 70 -6.66 -0.26 -12.08
N GLU A 71 -7.60 0.61 -11.73
CA GLU A 71 -9.02 0.46 -11.98
C GLU A 71 -9.54 1.63 -12.81
N ASP A 72 -10.30 1.34 -13.84
CA ASP A 72 -10.95 2.31 -14.72
C ASP A 72 -12.45 2.06 -14.76
N GLN A 73 -13.25 3.02 -14.31
CA GLN A 73 -14.72 2.95 -14.30
C GLN A 73 -15.29 1.70 -13.60
N GLY A 74 -14.61 1.23 -12.55
CA GLY A 74 -14.99 0.04 -11.79
C GLY A 74 -14.42 -1.27 -12.34
N GLU A 75 -13.68 -1.24 -13.45
CA GLU A 75 -13.04 -2.41 -14.05
C GLU A 75 -11.55 -2.46 -13.72
N GLU A 76 -11.05 -3.58 -13.20
CA GLU A 76 -9.62 -3.84 -13.02
C GLU A 76 -8.96 -3.98 -14.39
N ILE A 77 -8.20 -2.96 -14.81
CA ILE A 77 -7.49 -2.98 -16.10
C ILE A 77 -6.03 -3.42 -15.96
N TYR A 78 -5.47 -3.36 -14.75
CA TYR A 78 -4.14 -3.85 -14.45
C TYR A 78 -3.99 -4.22 -12.97
N HIS A 79 -3.31 -5.33 -12.71
CA HIS A 79 -2.89 -5.70 -11.36
C HIS A 79 -1.59 -6.52 -11.43
N SER A 80 -0.50 -5.96 -10.92
CA SER A 80 0.76 -6.66 -10.71
C SER A 80 0.61 -7.65 -9.55
N LYS A 81 0.64 -8.94 -9.86
CA LYS A 81 0.45 -10.01 -8.87
C LYS A 81 1.73 -10.82 -8.72
N LEU A 82 2.10 -11.08 -7.48
CA LEU A 82 3.14 -12.03 -7.13
C LEU A 82 2.54 -13.44 -7.10
N SER A 83 3.29 -14.43 -7.61
CA SER A 83 2.90 -15.84 -7.43
C SER A 83 2.84 -16.20 -5.94
N PRO A 84 1.98 -17.14 -5.51
CA PRO A 84 1.91 -17.56 -4.11
C PRO A 84 3.27 -17.96 -3.53
N GLU A 85 4.07 -18.69 -4.30
CA GLU A 85 5.39 -19.17 -3.88
C GLU A 85 6.35 -18.01 -3.60
N VAL A 86 6.33 -16.99 -4.47
CA VAL A 86 7.12 -15.75 -4.32
C VAL A 86 6.72 -14.99 -3.06
N ARG A 87 5.42 -14.93 -2.74
CA ARG A 87 4.93 -14.26 -1.53
C ARG A 87 5.38 -14.98 -0.27
N ASP A 88 5.20 -16.28 -0.23
CA ASP A 88 5.54 -17.12 0.91
C ASP A 88 7.06 -17.13 1.19
N GLU A 89 7.86 -17.17 0.14
CA GLU A 89 9.32 -17.06 0.21
C GLU A 89 9.74 -15.68 0.73
N PHE A 90 9.15 -14.60 0.21
CA PHE A 90 9.51 -13.25 0.65
C PHE A 90 9.11 -12.97 2.11
N VAL A 91 7.98 -13.50 2.59
CA VAL A 91 7.63 -13.47 4.02
C VAL A 91 8.70 -14.16 4.87
N THR A 92 9.23 -15.28 4.40
CA THR A 92 10.35 -15.98 5.06
C THR A 92 11.58 -15.07 5.15
N ALA A 93 11.94 -14.40 4.05
CA ALA A 93 13.05 -13.45 4.00
C ALA A 93 12.88 -12.28 4.99
N LEU A 94 11.69 -11.68 5.04
CA LEU A 94 11.35 -10.58 5.95
C LEU A 94 11.49 -10.99 7.42
N ASN A 95 11.02 -12.20 7.76
CA ASN A 95 11.16 -12.76 9.10
C ASN A 95 12.63 -13.02 9.47
N GLU A 96 13.43 -13.57 8.56
CA GLU A 96 14.87 -13.77 8.76
C GLU A 96 15.65 -12.46 8.87
N ALA A 97 15.18 -11.41 8.20
CA ALA A 97 15.73 -10.05 8.29
C ALA A 97 15.38 -9.37 9.62
N LYS A 98 14.42 -9.91 10.39
CA LYS A 98 13.95 -9.33 11.66
C LYS A 98 13.49 -7.88 11.53
N VAL A 99 12.92 -7.55 10.37
CA VAL A 99 12.30 -6.24 10.13
C VAL A 99 10.84 -6.27 10.56
N ASP A 100 10.32 -5.12 10.98
CA ASP A 100 8.88 -4.92 11.01
C ASP A 100 8.40 -4.62 9.60
N TYR A 101 7.25 -5.19 9.26
CA TYR A 101 6.63 -5.01 7.96
C TYR A 101 5.12 -5.17 8.03
N VAL A 102 4.46 -4.63 7.02
CA VAL A 102 3.07 -4.86 6.69
C VAL A 102 2.99 -5.34 5.25
N LEU A 103 2.16 -6.35 5.03
CA LEU A 103 1.86 -6.84 3.68
C LEU A 103 0.55 -6.19 3.23
N GLU A 104 0.56 -5.57 2.07
CA GLU A 104 -0.55 -4.77 1.57
C GLU A 104 -1.02 -5.35 0.23
N GLY A 105 -2.28 -5.76 0.18
CA GLY A 105 -2.94 -6.24 -1.03
C GLY A 105 -4.11 -5.38 -1.42
N LYS A 106 -4.63 -5.61 -2.62
CA LYS A 106 -5.87 -4.98 -3.10
C LYS A 106 -7.02 -5.06 -2.09
N ASP A 107 -7.24 -6.23 -1.50
CA ASP A 107 -8.42 -6.50 -0.66
C ASP A 107 -8.14 -6.46 0.84
N ASP A 108 -6.91 -6.77 1.26
CA ASP A 108 -6.56 -6.96 2.68
C ASP A 108 -5.17 -6.40 3.02
N ILE A 109 -5.01 -6.01 4.29
CA ILE A 109 -3.76 -5.55 4.90
C ILE A 109 -3.40 -6.53 6.02
N TYR A 110 -2.21 -7.11 5.96
CA TYR A 110 -1.80 -8.19 6.87
C TYR A 110 -0.73 -7.70 7.85
N TYR A 111 -1.01 -7.85 9.14
CA TYR A 111 -0.08 -7.61 10.23
C TYR A 111 0.21 -8.91 10.98
N PHE A 112 1.47 -9.15 11.34
CA PHE A 112 1.81 -10.30 12.15
C PHE A 112 1.43 -10.07 13.62
N ASP A 113 1.10 -11.14 14.34
CA ASP A 113 0.65 -11.08 15.73
C ASP A 113 1.79 -10.96 16.75
N ASP A 114 2.72 -10.03 16.51
CA ASP A 114 3.76 -9.67 17.47
C ASP A 114 3.71 -8.17 17.79
N GLU A 115 4.51 -7.78 18.77
CA GLU A 115 4.84 -6.39 19.04
C GLU A 115 5.68 -5.81 17.90
N TYR A 116 5.24 -4.64 17.42
CA TYR A 116 5.96 -3.83 16.44
C TYR A 116 6.82 -2.80 17.16
N ARG A 117 8.06 -2.63 16.70
CA ARG A 117 9.09 -1.76 17.31
C ARG A 117 9.53 -0.63 16.39
N SER A 118 8.68 -0.27 15.44
CA SER A 118 8.86 0.78 14.43
C SER A 118 7.51 1.41 14.09
N LEU A 119 7.53 2.39 13.17
CA LEU A 119 6.35 3.09 12.67
C LEU A 119 5.27 2.18 12.06
N ILE A 120 5.63 0.95 11.66
CA ILE A 120 4.65 -0.03 11.18
C ILE A 120 3.60 -0.34 12.28
N GLY A 121 3.98 -0.27 13.55
CA GLY A 121 3.06 -0.42 14.67
C GLY A 121 2.00 0.70 14.74
N ASP A 122 2.37 1.92 14.34
CA ASP A 122 1.42 3.04 14.27
C ASP A 122 0.51 2.94 13.05
N PHE A 123 1.03 2.41 11.92
CA PHE A 123 0.19 2.04 10.78
C PHE A 123 -0.84 0.98 11.18
N ARG A 124 -0.46 -0.04 11.95
CA ARG A 124 -1.40 -1.06 12.47
C ARG A 124 -2.54 -0.44 13.25
N LYS A 125 -2.24 0.50 14.16
CA LYS A 125 -3.26 1.22 14.95
C LYS A 125 -4.17 2.04 14.04
N SER A 126 -3.60 2.79 13.10
CA SER A 126 -4.34 3.63 12.15
C SER A 126 -5.27 2.80 11.26
N HIS A 127 -4.77 1.77 10.60
CA HIS A 127 -5.56 0.90 9.73
C HIS A 127 -6.66 0.16 10.51
N THR A 128 -6.39 -0.28 11.74
CA THR A 128 -7.41 -0.90 12.61
C THR A 128 -8.52 0.09 12.98
N GLY A 129 -8.25 1.39 13.02
CA GLY A 129 -9.25 2.43 13.29
C GLY A 129 -10.04 2.86 12.04
N LEU A 130 -9.38 2.91 10.88
CA LEU A 130 -9.94 3.54 9.66
C LEU A 130 -10.49 2.54 8.64
N VAL A 131 -9.90 1.35 8.53
CA VAL A 131 -10.22 0.31 7.53
C VAL A 131 -10.20 -1.09 8.15
N LYS A 132 -10.75 -1.21 9.37
CA LYS A 132 -10.73 -2.44 10.19
C LYS A 132 -11.17 -3.69 9.42
N GLU A 133 -12.17 -3.55 8.56
CA GLU A 133 -12.72 -4.63 7.75
C GLU A 133 -11.70 -5.26 6.79
N ASN A 134 -10.65 -4.53 6.43
CA ASN A 134 -9.57 -4.98 5.55
C ASN A 134 -8.34 -5.48 6.33
N VAL A 135 -8.28 -5.29 7.65
CA VAL A 135 -7.14 -5.73 8.46
C VAL A 135 -7.24 -7.23 8.76
N ARG A 136 -6.14 -7.95 8.54
CA ARG A 136 -5.95 -9.37 8.85
C ARG A 136 -4.74 -9.53 9.76
N ILE A 137 -4.87 -10.39 10.76
CA ILE A 137 -3.78 -10.73 11.67
C ILE A 137 -3.32 -12.15 11.34
N PHE A 138 -2.01 -12.36 11.19
CA PHE A 138 -1.41 -13.65 10.87
C PHE A 138 -0.24 -13.97 11.80
N LYS A 139 0.19 -15.23 11.87
CA LYS A 139 1.42 -15.65 12.55
C LYS A 139 2.56 -15.73 11.54
N ARG A 140 3.81 -15.58 11.96
CA ARG A 140 4.97 -15.54 11.03
C ARG A 140 5.15 -16.83 10.21
N GLU A 141 4.70 -17.96 10.75
CA GLU A 141 4.67 -19.26 10.08
C GLU A 141 3.51 -19.42 9.08
N ASP A 142 2.51 -18.54 9.12
CA ASP A 142 1.38 -18.60 8.19
C ASP A 142 1.85 -18.25 6.76
N ARG A 143 1.11 -18.77 5.79
CA ARG A 143 1.38 -18.68 4.35
C ARG A 143 0.09 -18.41 3.59
N GLY A 144 0.21 -17.98 2.34
CA GLY A 144 -0.93 -17.74 1.46
C GLY A 144 -1.54 -16.34 1.56
N MET A 145 -0.87 -15.38 2.21
CA MET A 145 -1.31 -13.98 2.22
C MET A 145 -1.32 -13.42 0.79
N ASN A 146 -2.43 -12.79 0.41
CA ASN A 146 -2.61 -12.22 -0.93
C ASN A 146 -2.23 -10.73 -0.94
N TYR A 147 -0.94 -10.43 -1.15
CA TYR A 147 -0.41 -9.07 -1.22
C TYR A 147 0.37 -8.81 -2.51
N ASP A 148 0.51 -7.53 -2.84
CA ASP A 148 1.25 -7.05 -4.01
C ASP A 148 2.23 -5.91 -3.67
N LYS A 149 2.11 -5.33 -2.46
CA LYS A 149 3.01 -4.32 -1.91
C LYS A 149 3.46 -4.72 -0.51
N VAL A 150 4.68 -4.32 -0.14
CA VAL A 150 5.21 -4.46 1.22
C VAL A 150 5.76 -3.12 1.67
N CYS A 151 5.32 -2.66 2.84
CA CYS A 151 5.99 -1.57 3.56
C CYS A 151 6.74 -2.17 4.76
N LEU A 152 8.00 -1.81 4.89
CA LEU A 152 8.88 -2.32 5.95
C LEU A 152 9.70 -1.20 6.56
N SER A 153 10.16 -1.42 7.80
CA SER A 153 11.10 -0.53 8.46
C SER A 153 12.48 -1.16 8.52
N VAL A 154 13.46 -0.51 7.88
CA VAL A 154 14.89 -0.86 8.00
C VAL A 154 15.49 -0.42 9.33
N ARG A 155 14.74 0.34 10.13
CA ARG A 155 15.15 0.86 11.44
C ARG A 155 14.63 0.01 12.62
N THR A 156 14.00 -1.12 12.35
CA THR A 156 13.57 -2.05 13.40
C THR A 156 14.78 -2.50 14.23
N PRO A 157 14.74 -2.40 15.57
CA PRO A 157 15.84 -2.83 16.43
C PRO A 157 16.20 -4.31 16.22
N GLY A 158 17.46 -4.56 15.85
CA GLY A 158 17.98 -5.91 15.57
C GLY A 158 17.71 -6.42 14.14
N ALA A 159 17.17 -5.57 13.27
CA ALA A 159 17.05 -5.86 11.84
C ALA A 159 18.41 -6.05 11.18
N LYS A 160 18.45 -6.94 10.19
CA LYS A 160 19.56 -7.01 9.24
C LYS A 160 19.50 -5.80 8.29
N PRO A 161 20.64 -5.38 7.70
CA PRO A 161 20.65 -4.32 6.70
C PRO A 161 19.74 -4.63 5.51
N ILE A 162 19.25 -3.61 4.81
CA ILE A 162 18.38 -3.79 3.64
C ILE A 162 19.06 -4.59 2.52
N GLU A 163 20.40 -4.54 2.48
CA GLU A 163 21.25 -5.35 1.61
C GLU A 163 21.01 -6.83 1.82
N PHE A 164 20.67 -7.30 3.03
CA PHE A 164 20.29 -8.69 3.25
C PHE A 164 19.06 -9.07 2.43
N LEU A 165 18.04 -8.21 2.41
CA LEU A 165 16.83 -8.45 1.62
C LEU A 165 17.11 -8.33 0.12
N LYS A 166 17.90 -7.35 -0.31
CA LYS A 166 18.33 -7.21 -1.71
C LYS A 166 19.16 -8.40 -2.20
N ASP A 167 20.04 -8.92 -1.35
CA ASP A 167 20.83 -10.12 -1.59
C ASP A 167 19.97 -11.38 -1.60
N TYR A 168 19.02 -11.50 -0.67
CA TYR A 168 18.08 -12.61 -0.64
C TYR A 168 17.29 -12.66 -1.94
N VAL A 169 16.78 -11.50 -2.36
CA VAL A 169 16.09 -11.26 -3.63
C VAL A 169 16.97 -11.62 -4.84
N SER A 170 18.28 -11.39 -4.79
CA SER A 170 19.17 -11.68 -5.92
C SER A 170 19.70 -13.11 -5.98
N LYS A 171 19.72 -13.84 -4.85
CA LYS A 171 20.34 -15.18 -4.71
C LYS A 171 19.39 -16.37 -4.93
N VAL A 172 18.09 -16.13 -5.07
CA VAL A 172 17.15 -17.18 -5.49
C VAL A 172 17.35 -17.36 -7.00
N GLU A 173 18.37 -18.14 -7.38
CA GLU A 173 18.97 -18.21 -8.72
C GLU A 173 18.02 -18.62 -9.87
N GLU A 174 16.78 -19.05 -9.59
CA GLU A 174 15.75 -19.26 -10.62
C GLU A 174 14.72 -18.12 -10.73
N LYS A 175 14.68 -17.18 -9.78
CA LYS A 175 13.70 -16.09 -9.70
C LYS A 175 14.43 -14.78 -9.43
N LYS A 176 14.63 -13.96 -10.45
CA LYS A 176 15.24 -12.64 -10.33
C LYS A 176 14.30 -11.67 -9.63
N TYR A 177 14.21 -11.72 -8.30
CA TYR A 177 13.29 -10.84 -7.57
C TYR A 177 13.62 -9.34 -7.73
N SER A 178 14.83 -8.98 -8.18
CA SER A 178 15.18 -7.60 -8.55
C SER A 178 14.45 -7.11 -9.81
N GLU A 179 13.91 -8.03 -10.62
CA GLU A 179 12.98 -7.71 -11.72
C GLU A 179 11.52 -7.74 -11.26
N ILE A 180 11.24 -8.25 -10.05
CA ILE A 180 9.90 -8.42 -9.48
C ILE A 180 9.53 -7.28 -8.52
N PHE A 181 10.50 -6.80 -7.73
CA PHE A 181 10.30 -5.74 -6.75
C PHE A 181 11.03 -4.46 -7.13
N GLU A 182 10.29 -3.36 -7.15
CA GLU A 182 10.85 -2.01 -7.14
C GLU A 182 10.95 -1.51 -5.70
N PHE A 183 12.17 -1.11 -5.29
CA PHE A 183 12.41 -0.59 -3.95
C PHE A 183 12.28 0.93 -3.95
N ILE A 184 11.25 1.42 -3.28
CA ILE A 184 11.02 2.86 -3.10
C ILE A 184 11.46 3.24 -1.69
N ASP A 185 12.55 4.01 -1.60
CA ASP A 185 12.97 4.63 -0.34
C ASP A 185 12.04 5.83 -0.05
N ARG A 186 11.38 5.80 1.12
CA ARG A 186 10.51 6.89 1.58
C ARG A 186 11.29 8.04 2.24
N GLY A 187 12.62 7.95 2.28
CA GLY A 187 13.52 8.95 2.83
C GLY A 187 13.54 8.95 4.36
N GLU A 188 14.38 9.82 4.93
CA GLU A 188 14.62 9.94 6.39
C GLU A 188 13.46 10.60 7.17
N GLY A 189 12.40 11.05 6.49
CA GLY A 189 11.40 11.99 7.00
C GLY A 189 10.13 11.41 7.62
N PHE A 190 10.08 10.10 7.85
CA PHE A 190 9.02 9.43 8.61
C PHE A 190 9.58 8.83 9.90
#